data_AF-A0A1L7NPW0-F1
#
_entry.id   AF-A0A1L7NPW0-F1
#
_cell.length_a   1.000
_cell.length_b   1.000
_cell.length_c   1.000
_cell.angle_alpha   90.00
_cell.angle_beta   90.00
_cell.angle_gamma   90.00
#
_symmetry.space_group_name_H-M   'P 1'
#
loop_
_entity.id
_entity.type
_entity.pdbx_description
1 polymer ?
#
loop_
_entity_poly.entity_id
_entity_poly.type
_entity_poly.pdbx_seq_one_letter_code
_entity_poly.pdbx_strand_id
1 'polypeptide(L)'
;MFLERDDFEHACTQAGITDLERDGDGYSNPGTQATYQVWLSAAKPLGDAGAQPVVWANRRANKVHSLAYTRPAGPGSAGWDVKVRQGWQAPMPLFVNVPGASPIAMAMVMERQRQQAVEGFTLNWDQQYQKSELVRAAGCYVFQAAGIQAIAFQRFWPWPNHPMKRCDANESITKAAALLIADRERHGHQGSPA
;
A
#
# COMPACT_ATOMS: atom_id res chain seq x y z
N MET A 1 10.23 18.24 5.41
CA MET A 1 11.65 17.89 5.38
C MET A 1 11.74 16.67 4.50
N PHE A 2 11.96 16.88 3.21
CA PHE A 2 12.01 15.80 2.22
C PHE A 2 13.48 15.56 1.92
N LEU A 3 13.96 14.35 2.19
CA LEU A 3 15.32 13.95 1.89
C LEU A 3 15.34 13.54 0.41
N GLU A 4 15.77 14.46 -0.46
CA GLU A 4 15.79 14.28 -1.90
C GLU A 4 17.02 13.48 -2.35
N ARG A 5 17.08 13.14 -3.65
CA ARG A 5 18.25 12.44 -4.22
C ARG A 5 19.55 13.21 -4.02
N ASP A 6 19.50 14.53 -4.10
CA ASP A 6 20.69 15.38 -3.94
C ASP A 6 21.22 15.35 -2.49
N ASP A 7 20.32 15.18 -1.51
CA ASP A 7 20.71 15.00 -0.10
C ASP A 7 21.43 13.66 0.13
N PHE A 8 20.99 12.61 -0.57
CA PHE A 8 21.68 11.32 -0.56
C PHE A 8 23.08 11.41 -1.15
N GLU A 9 23.20 12.01 -2.34
CA GLU A 9 24.50 12.13 -3.02
C GLU A 9 25.47 13.00 -2.22
N HIS A 10 24.97 14.05 -1.58
CA HIS A 10 25.74 14.86 -0.65
C HIS A 10 26.24 14.04 0.55
N ALA A 11 25.36 13.26 1.18
CA ALA A 11 25.74 12.38 2.30
C ALA A 11 26.75 11.30 1.90
N CYS A 12 26.58 10.68 0.73
CA CYS A 12 27.53 9.73 0.16
C CYS A 12 28.90 10.37 -0.08
N THR A 13 28.93 11.57 -0.65
CA THR A 13 30.17 12.31 -0.89
C THR A 13 30.90 12.62 0.42
N GLN A 14 30.17 13.05 1.45
CA GLN A 14 30.73 13.26 2.80
C GLN A 14 31.27 11.96 3.43
N ALA A 15 30.69 10.82 3.09
CA ALA A 15 31.13 9.49 3.53
C ALA A 15 32.25 8.89 2.66
N GLY A 16 32.71 9.57 1.60
CA GLY A 16 33.74 9.09 0.69
C GLY A 16 33.26 8.08 -0.37
N ILE A 17 31.95 7.93 -0.54
CA ILE A 17 31.33 7.12 -1.59
C ILE A 17 31.31 7.96 -2.87
N THR A 18 31.95 7.47 -3.94
CA THR A 18 32.18 8.24 -5.19
C THR A 18 31.57 7.60 -6.43
N ASP A 19 31.11 6.35 -6.32
CA ASP A 19 30.46 5.53 -7.32
C ASP A 19 28.96 5.86 -7.43
N LEU A 20 28.65 7.13 -7.72
CA LEU A 20 27.30 7.70 -7.84
C LEU A 20 26.82 7.80 -9.31
N GLU A 21 27.35 6.97 -10.20
CA GLU A 21 26.89 6.93 -11.59
C GLU A 21 25.42 6.51 -11.64
N ARG A 22 24.58 7.34 -12.26
CA ARG A 22 23.13 7.15 -12.33
C ARG A 22 22.77 6.23 -13.49
N ASP A 23 21.83 5.32 -13.27
CA ASP A 23 21.19 4.47 -14.29
C ASP A 23 19.66 4.61 -14.16
N GLY A 24 19.06 5.42 -15.04
CA GLY A 24 17.64 5.79 -14.97
C GLY A 24 17.25 6.40 -13.61
N ASP A 25 16.34 5.72 -12.92
CA ASP A 25 15.84 6.13 -11.59
C ASP A 25 16.73 5.66 -10.43
N GLY A 26 17.87 5.01 -10.70
CA GLY A 26 18.79 4.49 -9.69
C GLY A 26 20.25 4.76 -10.00
N TYR A 27 21.13 3.90 -9.49
CA TYR A 27 22.59 3.94 -9.66
C TYR A 27 23.11 2.66 -10.30
N SER A 28 24.12 2.79 -11.17
CA SER A 28 24.76 1.69 -11.89
C SER A 28 25.48 0.72 -10.94
N ASN A 29 26.03 1.24 -9.84
CA ASN A 29 26.71 0.45 -8.84
C ASN A 29 25.68 -0.25 -7.91
N PRO A 30 25.73 -1.59 -7.77
CA PRO A 30 24.79 -2.32 -6.93
C PRO A 30 24.82 -1.93 -5.43
N GLY A 31 26.00 -1.59 -4.90
CA GLY A 31 26.18 -1.14 -3.52
C GLY A 31 25.57 0.24 -3.29
N THR A 32 25.87 1.20 -4.17
CA THR A 32 25.26 2.53 -4.14
C THR A 32 23.75 2.45 -4.29
N GLN A 33 23.26 1.61 -5.21
CA GLN A 33 21.83 1.39 -5.39
C GLN A 33 21.16 0.83 -4.14
N ALA A 34 21.78 -0.16 -3.48
CA ALA A 34 21.26 -0.72 -2.24
C ALA A 34 21.18 0.35 -1.12
N THR A 35 22.23 1.15 -0.95
CA THR A 35 22.26 2.25 0.03
C THR A 35 21.21 3.32 -0.30
N TYR A 36 21.03 3.66 -1.58
CA TYR A 36 20.00 4.60 -2.01
C TYR A 36 18.59 4.10 -1.70
N GLN A 37 18.33 2.80 -1.84
CA GLN A 37 17.02 2.22 -1.45
C GLN A 37 16.78 2.30 0.06
N VAL A 38 17.82 2.09 0.87
CA VAL A 38 17.73 2.30 2.33
C VAL A 38 17.49 3.78 2.65
N TRP A 39 18.18 4.70 1.96
CA TRP A 39 17.93 6.13 2.10
C TRP A 39 16.48 6.48 1.75
N LEU A 40 15.97 6.04 0.60
CA LEU A 40 14.57 6.22 0.20
C LEU A 40 13.59 5.68 1.25
N SER A 41 13.96 4.61 1.96
CA SER A 41 13.13 4.07 3.02
C SER A 41 13.02 4.92 4.27
N ALA A 42 14.04 5.72 4.55
CA ALA A 42 14.03 6.72 5.61
C ALA A 42 13.48 8.08 5.13
N ALA A 43 13.63 8.37 3.84
CA ALA A 43 13.41 9.68 3.22
C ALA A 43 11.97 9.95 2.76
N LYS A 44 11.29 8.93 2.22
CA LYS A 44 9.95 9.10 1.65
C LYS A 44 8.86 8.62 2.61
N PRO A 45 7.81 9.43 2.87
CA PRO A 45 6.63 8.95 3.58
C PRO A 45 5.96 7.80 2.80
N LEU A 46 5.39 6.83 3.51
CA LEU A 46 4.46 5.89 2.87
C LEU A 46 3.32 6.68 2.21
N GLY A 47 2.97 6.33 0.97
CA GLY A 47 1.74 6.79 0.32
C GLY A 47 1.89 7.93 -0.69
N ASP A 48 3.10 8.28 -1.11
CA ASP A 48 3.23 9.10 -2.34
C ASP A 48 2.69 8.27 -3.51
N ALA A 49 1.58 8.72 -4.11
CA ALA A 49 0.77 7.93 -5.05
C ALA A 49 1.52 7.55 -6.34
N GLY A 50 2.72 8.11 -6.55
CA GLY A 50 3.64 7.77 -7.63
C GLY A 50 4.81 6.85 -7.22
N ALA A 51 4.91 6.43 -5.96
CA ALA A 51 6.01 5.59 -5.50
C ALA A 51 5.86 4.16 -6.02
N GLN A 52 6.77 3.75 -6.89
CA GLN A 52 6.88 2.36 -7.33
C GLN A 52 7.23 1.47 -6.13
N PRO A 53 6.67 0.26 -6.03
CA PRO A 53 7.09 -0.70 -5.02
C PRO A 53 8.57 -1.05 -5.20
N VAL A 54 9.29 -1.20 -4.08
CA VAL A 54 10.73 -1.51 -4.08
C VAL A 54 10.96 -2.91 -4.66
N VAL A 55 10.10 -3.85 -4.29
CA VAL A 55 10.06 -5.22 -4.82
C VAL A 55 8.63 -5.77 -4.73
N TRP A 56 8.38 -6.83 -5.47
CA TRP A 56 7.15 -7.61 -5.43
C TRP A 56 7.40 -8.94 -4.76
N ALA A 57 6.63 -9.27 -3.73
CA ALA A 57 6.63 -10.59 -3.11
C ALA A 57 5.65 -11.51 -3.84
N ASN A 58 6.18 -12.52 -4.52
CA ASN A 58 5.39 -13.62 -5.05
C ASN A 58 4.97 -14.53 -3.91
N ARG A 59 3.68 -14.84 -3.83
CA ARG A 59 3.11 -15.62 -2.73
C ARG A 59 2.47 -16.90 -3.25
N ARG A 60 2.70 -18.01 -2.52
CA ARG A 60 2.08 -19.30 -2.78
C ARG A 60 1.67 -19.95 -1.46
N ALA A 61 0.43 -20.42 -1.36
CA ALA A 61 -0.12 -21.01 -0.15
C ALA A 61 0.13 -20.16 1.13
N ASN A 62 -0.18 -18.86 1.05
CA ASN A 62 0.06 -17.86 2.11
C ASN A 62 1.52 -17.59 2.50
N LYS A 63 2.51 -18.24 1.89
CA LYS A 63 3.93 -17.99 2.15
C LYS A 63 4.57 -17.13 1.06
N VAL A 64 5.54 -16.28 1.44
CA VAL A 64 6.40 -15.61 0.47
C VAL A 64 7.31 -16.66 -0.18
N HIS A 65 7.25 -16.76 -1.49
CA HIS A 65 8.01 -17.74 -2.28
C HIS A 65 9.25 -17.11 -2.92
N SER A 66 9.12 -15.91 -3.47
CA SER A 66 10.23 -15.17 -4.07
C SER A 66 9.97 -13.67 -4.06
N LEU A 67 11.05 -12.89 -4.24
CA LEU A 67 10.98 -11.46 -4.49
C LEU A 67 11.35 -11.18 -5.95
N ALA A 68 10.66 -10.24 -6.58
CA ALA A 68 10.91 -9.81 -7.95
C ALA A 68 11.00 -8.29 -7.99
N TYR A 69 11.97 -7.76 -8.74
CA TYR A 69 12.13 -6.33 -8.90
C TYR A 69 11.04 -5.75 -9.83
N THR A 70 10.81 -6.39 -10.96
CA THR A 70 9.74 -6.04 -11.90
C THR A 70 8.40 -6.65 -11.50
N ARG A 71 7.29 -5.97 -11.80
CA ARG A 71 5.93 -6.47 -11.53
C ARG A 71 5.72 -7.86 -12.14
N PRO A 72 5.49 -8.90 -11.33
CA PRO A 72 5.23 -10.24 -11.83
C PRO A 72 3.84 -10.31 -12.47
N ALA A 73 3.66 -11.31 -13.35
CA ALA A 73 2.34 -11.68 -13.87
C ALA A 73 1.36 -11.89 -12.71
N GLY A 74 0.24 -11.16 -12.72
CA GLY A 74 -0.78 -11.15 -11.67
C GLY A 74 -2.20 -11.36 -12.24
N PRO A 75 -3.25 -11.10 -11.44
CA PRO A 75 -4.63 -11.18 -11.90
C PRO A 75 -4.87 -10.45 -13.23
N GLY A 76 -5.48 -11.14 -14.19
CA GLY A 76 -5.74 -10.62 -15.55
C GLY A 76 -4.61 -10.89 -16.57
N SER A 77 -3.45 -11.38 -16.15
CA SER A 77 -2.40 -11.84 -17.07
C SER A 77 -2.70 -13.24 -17.64
N ALA A 78 -2.18 -13.52 -18.84
CA ALA A 78 -2.33 -14.82 -19.47
C ALA A 78 -1.80 -15.95 -18.58
N GLY A 79 -2.59 -17.01 -18.38
CA GLY A 79 -2.23 -18.17 -17.55
C GLY A 79 -2.33 -17.94 -16.04
N TRP A 80 -2.88 -16.80 -15.59
CA TRP A 80 -3.06 -16.53 -14.16
C TRP A 80 -4.04 -17.51 -13.48
N ASP A 81 -5.08 -17.94 -14.20
CA ASP A 81 -6.06 -18.93 -13.74
C ASP A 81 -5.41 -20.28 -13.36
N VAL A 82 -4.39 -20.70 -14.13
CA VAL A 82 -3.61 -21.91 -13.84
C VAL A 82 -2.77 -21.71 -12.58
N LYS A 83 -2.14 -20.54 -12.43
CA LYS A 83 -1.36 -20.21 -11.23
C LYS A 83 -2.23 -20.18 -9.97
N VAL A 84 -3.44 -19.62 -10.03
CA VAL A 84 -4.38 -19.63 -8.90
C VAL A 84 -4.69 -21.07 -8.47
N ARG A 85 -4.95 -21.97 -9.43
CA ARG A 85 -5.17 -23.41 -9.15
C ARG A 85 -3.96 -24.10 -8.51
N GLN A 86 -2.74 -23.63 -8.77
CA GLN A 86 -1.51 -24.11 -8.13
C GLN A 86 -1.24 -23.47 -6.75
N GLY A 87 -2.17 -22.65 -6.25
CA GLY A 87 -2.10 -21.98 -4.96
C GLY A 87 -1.31 -20.67 -4.97
N TRP A 88 -1.00 -20.11 -6.15
CA TRP A 88 -0.41 -18.78 -6.25
C TRP A 88 -1.43 -17.72 -5.90
N GLN A 89 -0.95 -16.68 -5.21
CA GLN A 89 -1.72 -15.52 -4.82
C GLN A 89 -1.17 -14.30 -5.55
N ALA A 90 -1.98 -13.25 -5.65
CA ALA A 90 -1.57 -12.00 -6.28
C ALA A 90 -0.23 -11.53 -5.68
N PRO A 91 0.77 -11.17 -6.51
CA PRO A 91 2.03 -10.63 -6.03
C PRO A 91 1.76 -9.42 -5.13
N MET A 92 2.38 -9.41 -3.96
CA MET A 92 2.21 -8.36 -2.99
C MET A 92 3.28 -7.29 -3.23
N PRO A 93 2.91 -6.03 -3.51
CA PRO A 93 3.89 -4.96 -3.57
C PRO A 93 4.47 -4.75 -2.17
N LEU A 94 5.81 -4.72 -2.08
CA LEU A 94 6.51 -4.35 -0.86
C LEU A 94 7.06 -2.93 -1.04
N PHE A 95 6.68 -2.08 -0.11
CA PHE A 95 7.16 -0.71 -0.04
C PHE A 95 8.21 -0.60 1.04
N VAL A 96 9.00 0.47 0.95
CA VAL A 96 9.89 0.86 2.04
C VAL A 96 9.11 0.96 3.35
N ASN A 97 9.70 0.42 4.43
CA ASN A 97 9.12 0.48 5.75
C ASN A 97 9.62 1.75 6.45
N VAL A 98 8.74 2.51 7.11
CA VAL A 98 9.16 3.64 7.95
C VAL A 98 9.84 3.06 9.21
N PRO A 99 11.11 3.40 9.51
CA PRO A 99 11.74 2.99 10.74
C PRO A 99 10.87 3.36 11.95
N GLY A 100 10.48 2.38 12.77
CA GLY A 100 9.64 2.57 13.95
C GLY A 100 8.15 2.28 13.78
N ALA A 101 7.66 1.99 12.57
CA ALA A 101 6.29 1.52 12.37
C ALA A 101 6.13 0.04 12.75
N SER A 102 5.10 -0.29 13.53
CA SER A 102 4.82 -1.69 13.89
C SER A 102 4.31 -2.48 12.67
N PRO A 103 4.48 -3.83 12.63
CA PRO A 103 3.96 -4.65 11.53
C PRO A 103 2.45 -4.47 11.28
N ILE A 104 1.68 -4.19 12.33
CA ILE A 104 0.23 -3.95 12.24
C ILE A 104 -0.05 -2.61 11.56
N ALA A 105 0.67 -1.55 11.94
CA ALA A 105 0.53 -0.25 11.27
C ALA A 105 0.85 -0.37 9.77
N MET A 106 1.90 -1.12 9.44
CA MET A 106 2.26 -1.40 8.04
C MET A 106 1.18 -2.19 7.30
N ALA A 107 0.57 -3.20 7.92
CA ALA A 107 -0.51 -3.96 7.30
C ALA A 107 -1.72 -3.07 6.93
N MET A 108 -2.04 -2.08 7.77
CA MET A 108 -3.13 -1.11 7.50
C MET A 108 -2.81 -0.24 6.27
N VAL A 109 -1.58 0.26 6.15
CA VAL A 109 -1.20 1.07 4.98
C VAL A 109 -1.07 0.22 3.72
N MET A 110 -0.51 -1.00 3.83
CA MET A 110 -0.42 -1.93 2.71
C MET A 110 -1.80 -2.32 2.17
N GLU A 111 -2.81 -2.46 3.02
CA GLU A 111 -4.18 -2.71 2.55
C GLU A 111 -4.74 -1.51 1.79
N ARG A 112 -4.48 -0.27 2.24
CA ARG A 112 -4.85 0.95 1.47
C ARG A 112 -4.18 0.96 0.09
N GLN A 113 -2.89 0.66 0.03
CA GLN A 113 -2.16 0.57 -1.23
C GLN A 113 -2.71 -0.54 -2.14
N ARG A 114 -3.07 -1.69 -1.57
CA ARG A 114 -3.70 -2.78 -2.33
C ARG A 114 -5.04 -2.35 -2.91
N GLN A 115 -5.88 -1.63 -2.16
CA GLN A 115 -7.16 -1.11 -2.66
C GLN A 115 -6.96 -0.15 -3.86
N GLN A 116 -5.97 0.73 -3.79
CA GLN A 116 -5.61 1.61 -4.92
C GLN A 116 -5.09 0.81 -6.13
N ALA A 117 -4.12 -0.08 -5.91
CA ALA A 117 -3.40 -0.76 -6.99
C ALA A 117 -4.17 -1.93 -7.63
N VAL A 118 -5.05 -2.59 -6.88
CA VAL A 118 -5.79 -3.78 -7.33
C VAL A 118 -7.26 -3.47 -7.62
N GLU A 119 -7.90 -2.66 -6.78
CA GLU A 119 -9.34 -2.35 -6.91
C GLU A 119 -9.59 -1.02 -7.63
N GLY A 120 -8.54 -0.23 -7.91
CA GLY A 120 -8.67 1.05 -8.62
C GLY A 120 -9.29 2.16 -7.78
N PHE A 121 -9.38 1.99 -6.46
CA PHE A 121 -9.89 3.00 -5.52
C PHE A 121 -8.86 4.10 -5.29
N THR A 122 -8.59 4.86 -6.36
CA THR A 122 -7.68 6.00 -6.37
C THR A 122 -8.21 7.16 -5.52
N LEU A 123 -7.34 8.10 -5.15
CA LEU A 123 -7.75 9.31 -4.43
C LEU A 123 -8.86 10.07 -5.16
N ASN A 124 -8.78 10.18 -6.50
CA ASN A 124 -9.81 10.83 -7.31
C ASN A 124 -11.15 10.07 -7.26
N TRP A 125 -11.10 8.74 -7.27
CA TRP A 125 -12.29 7.92 -7.09
C TRP A 125 -12.92 8.15 -5.70
N ASP A 126 -12.09 8.22 -4.66
CA ASP A 126 -12.57 8.40 -3.28
C ASP A 126 -13.25 9.76 -3.06
N GLN A 127 -12.91 10.79 -3.84
CA GLN A 127 -13.57 12.10 -3.78
C GLN A 127 -15.06 12.04 -4.10
N GLN A 128 -15.50 11.03 -4.88
CA GLN A 128 -16.91 10.86 -5.23
C GLN A 128 -17.77 10.49 -4.01
N TYR A 129 -17.15 9.91 -2.98
CA TYR A 129 -17.86 9.52 -1.75
C TYR A 129 -18.22 10.76 -0.93
N GLN A 130 -19.45 10.79 -0.44
CA GLN A 130 -20.03 11.91 0.32
C GLN A 130 -20.59 11.44 1.65
N LYS A 131 -21.16 12.33 2.47
CA LYS A 131 -21.93 11.96 3.68
C LYS A 131 -21.22 10.90 4.56
N SER A 132 -19.91 11.06 4.74
CA SER A 132 -19.06 10.15 5.52
C SER A 132 -19.17 8.68 5.12
N GLU A 133 -19.40 8.35 3.85
CA GLU A 133 -19.52 6.97 3.36
C GLU A 133 -18.30 6.11 3.73
N LEU A 134 -17.08 6.60 3.52
CA LEU A 134 -15.85 5.87 3.89
C LEU A 134 -15.79 5.55 5.39
N VAL A 135 -16.11 6.53 6.24
CA VAL A 135 -16.15 6.37 7.71
C VAL A 135 -17.26 5.40 8.12
N ARG A 136 -18.43 5.46 7.50
CA ARG A 136 -19.54 4.53 7.77
C ARG A 136 -19.17 3.10 7.39
N ALA A 137 -18.55 2.90 6.23
CA ALA A 137 -18.04 1.60 5.81
C ALA A 137 -16.97 1.07 6.78
N ALA A 138 -16.06 1.93 7.25
CA ALA A 138 -15.07 1.57 8.26
C ALA A 138 -15.73 1.13 9.56
N GLY A 139 -16.76 1.85 10.03
CA GLY A 139 -17.54 1.50 11.22
C GLY A 139 -18.19 0.12 11.11
N CYS A 140 -18.74 -0.24 9.95
CA CYS A 140 -19.28 -1.58 9.73
C CYS A 140 -18.22 -2.67 9.90
N TYR A 141 -16.99 -2.44 9.40
CA TYR A 141 -15.87 -3.38 9.60
C TYR A 141 -15.43 -3.47 11.07
N VAL A 142 -15.42 -2.36 11.81
CA VAL A 142 -15.16 -2.37 13.26
C VAL A 142 -16.21 -3.21 14.00
N PHE A 143 -17.49 -3.04 13.66
CA PHE A 143 -18.56 -3.84 14.27
C PHE A 143 -18.49 -5.32 13.91
N GLN A 144 -18.07 -5.66 12.68
CA GLN A 144 -17.79 -7.04 12.29
C GLN A 144 -16.64 -7.62 13.11
N ALA A 145 -15.56 -6.88 13.32
CA ALA A 145 -14.44 -7.32 14.15
C ALA A 145 -14.82 -7.52 15.62
N ALA A 146 -15.71 -6.68 16.14
CA ALA A 146 -16.25 -6.77 17.50
C ALA A 146 -17.25 -7.93 17.69
N GLY A 147 -17.56 -8.70 16.65
CA GLY A 147 -18.50 -9.81 16.72
C GLY A 147 -19.96 -9.38 16.88
N ILE A 148 -20.29 -8.12 16.57
CA ILE A 148 -21.66 -7.64 16.59
C ILE A 148 -22.44 -8.36 15.48
N GLN A 149 -23.72 -8.65 15.72
CA GLN A 149 -24.56 -9.30 14.71
C GLN A 149 -24.71 -8.40 13.48
N ALA A 150 -24.54 -9.00 12.28
CA ALA A 150 -24.56 -8.29 11.01
C ALA A 150 -25.81 -7.42 10.81
N ILE A 151 -26.98 -7.89 11.25
CA ILE A 151 -28.25 -7.17 11.12
C ILE A 151 -28.24 -5.80 11.83
N ALA A 152 -27.43 -5.64 12.89
CA ALA A 152 -27.37 -4.40 13.66
C ALA A 152 -26.61 -3.28 12.93
N PHE A 153 -25.62 -3.64 12.09
CA PHE A 153 -24.74 -2.66 11.45
C PHE A 153 -24.81 -2.63 9.91
N GLN A 154 -25.35 -3.66 9.25
CA GLN A 154 -25.46 -3.71 7.79
C GLN A 154 -26.24 -2.53 7.20
N ARG A 155 -27.23 -2.00 7.94
CA ARG A 155 -27.98 -0.79 7.56
C ARG A 155 -27.11 0.47 7.41
N PHE A 156 -25.93 0.49 8.04
CA PHE A 156 -25.00 1.61 7.94
C PHE A 156 -24.03 1.46 6.76
N TRP A 157 -23.99 0.29 6.13
CA TRP A 157 -23.15 0.06 4.95
C TRP A 157 -23.62 0.96 3.79
N PRO A 158 -22.76 1.82 3.26
CA PRO A 158 -23.18 2.85 2.32
C PRO A 158 -23.42 2.35 0.89
N TRP A 159 -22.85 1.20 0.51
CA TRP A 159 -22.79 0.76 -0.88
C TRP A 159 -23.63 -0.50 -1.14
N PRO A 160 -24.92 -0.36 -1.50
CA PRO A 160 -25.81 -1.50 -1.70
C PRO A 160 -25.36 -2.41 -2.86
N ASN A 161 -24.79 -1.83 -3.92
CA ASN A 161 -24.29 -2.56 -5.09
C ASN A 161 -22.94 -3.25 -4.85
N HIS A 162 -22.28 -2.95 -3.72
CA HIS A 162 -20.98 -3.53 -3.38
C HIS A 162 -21.05 -4.11 -1.97
N PRO A 163 -21.57 -5.34 -1.81
CA PRO A 163 -21.84 -5.91 -0.51
C PRO A 163 -20.57 -6.03 0.33
N MET A 164 -20.71 -5.78 1.63
CA MET A 164 -19.62 -5.90 2.59
C MET A 164 -19.07 -7.34 2.61
N LYS A 165 -17.75 -7.48 2.43
CA LYS A 165 -17.07 -8.78 2.53
C LYS A 165 -17.07 -9.27 3.99
N ARG A 166 -17.38 -10.55 4.21
CA ARG A 166 -17.14 -11.22 5.51
C ARG A 166 -15.66 -11.54 5.63
N CYS A 167 -15.05 -11.11 6.71
CA CYS A 167 -13.63 -11.25 7.01
C CYS A 167 -13.47 -11.71 8.47
N ASP A 168 -12.28 -12.16 8.85
CA ASP A 168 -11.97 -12.34 10.26
C ASP A 168 -11.81 -10.99 10.99
N ALA A 169 -11.62 -11.02 12.32
CA ALA A 169 -11.53 -9.81 13.11
C ALA A 169 -10.32 -8.93 12.75
N ASN A 170 -9.16 -9.54 12.46
CA ASN A 170 -7.95 -8.80 12.12
C ASN A 170 -8.08 -8.15 10.73
N GLU A 171 -8.51 -8.93 9.74
CA GLU A 171 -8.78 -8.44 8.40
C GLU A 171 -9.82 -7.31 8.39
N SER A 172 -10.85 -7.42 9.23
CA SER A 172 -11.87 -6.38 9.39
C SER A 172 -11.26 -5.08 9.93
N ILE A 173 -10.43 -5.15 10.98
CA ILE A 173 -9.74 -3.97 11.52
C ILE A 173 -8.81 -3.35 10.47
N THR A 174 -8.03 -4.16 9.75
CA THR A 174 -7.14 -3.69 8.69
C THR A 174 -7.90 -2.95 7.59
N LYS A 175 -9.04 -3.49 7.14
CA LYS A 175 -9.91 -2.83 6.14
C LYS A 175 -10.55 -1.56 6.67
N ALA A 176 -11.00 -1.55 7.92
CA ALA A 176 -11.52 -0.35 8.57
C ALA A 176 -10.47 0.77 8.59
N ALA A 177 -9.24 0.44 9.00
CA ALA A 177 -8.14 1.40 9.03
C ALA A 177 -7.81 1.93 7.61
N ALA A 178 -7.75 1.06 6.60
CA ALA A 178 -7.53 1.49 5.22
C ALA A 178 -8.60 2.47 4.70
N LEU A 179 -9.87 2.25 5.05
CA LEU A 179 -10.97 3.16 4.72
C LEU A 179 -10.87 4.51 5.45
N LEU A 180 -10.41 4.51 6.71
CA LEU A 180 -10.15 5.75 7.46
C LEU A 180 -8.97 6.53 6.87
N ILE A 181 -7.91 5.85 6.42
CA ILE A 181 -6.80 6.48 5.69
C ILE A 181 -7.35 7.15 4.42
N ALA A 182 -8.16 6.45 3.62
CA ALA A 182 -8.75 7.01 2.41
C ALA A 182 -9.61 8.27 2.69
N ASP A 183 -10.41 8.27 3.77
CA ASP A 183 -11.20 9.44 4.17
C ASP A 183 -10.32 10.64 4.56
N ARG A 184 -9.22 10.38 5.28
CA ARG A 184 -8.25 11.42 5.66
C ARG A 184 -7.48 11.96 4.46
N GLU A 185 -7.06 11.10 3.53
CA GLU A 185 -6.41 11.51 2.26
C GLU A 185 -7.34 12.42 1.45
N ARG A 186 -8.63 12.07 1.34
CA ARG A 186 -9.65 12.90 0.68
C ARG A 186 -9.74 14.30 1.31
N HIS A 187 -9.74 14.40 2.63
CA HIS A 187 -9.82 15.67 3.34
C HIS A 187 -8.52 16.49 3.28
N GLY A 188 -7.35 15.83 3.32
CA GLY A 188 -6.05 16.49 3.18
C GLY A 188 -5.85 17.14 1.81
N HIS A 189 -6.45 16.57 0.76
CA HIS A 189 -6.38 17.11 -0.60
C HIS A 189 -7.27 18.35 -0.81
N GLN A 190 -8.32 18.55 0.00
CA GLN A 190 -9.18 19.74 -0.07
C GLN A 190 -8.58 20.99 0.60
N GLY A 191 -7.38 20.88 1.19
CA GLY A 191 -6.73 21.94 1.98
C GLY A 191 -5.56 22.68 1.32
N SER A 192 -5.24 22.44 0.04
CA SER A 192 -4.26 23.25 -0.72
C SER A 192 -4.96 24.04 -1.82
N PRO A 193 -5.29 25.34 -1.59
CA PRO A 193 -5.46 26.25 -2.71
C PRO A 193 -4.10 26.46 -3.39
N ALA A 194 -4.12 26.46 -4.72
CA ALA A 194 -3.01 26.83 -5.59
C ALA A 194 -2.53 28.27 -5.35
#